data_AF-A0A6I5RJ00-F1
#
_entry.id   AF-A0A6I5RJ00-F1
#
_cell.length_a   1.000
_cell.length_b   1.000
_cell.length_c   1.000
_cell.angle_alpha   90.00
_cell.angle_beta   90.00
_cell.angle_gamma   90.00
#
_symmetry.space_group_name_H-M   'P 1'
#
loop_
_entity.id
_entity.type
_entity.pdbx_description
1 polymer ?
#
loop_
_entity_poly.entity_id
_entity_poly.type
_entity_poly.pdbx_seq_one_letter_code
_entity_poly.pdbx_strand_id
1 'polypeptide(L)'
;MGESEWSFPLEVTQLLQLLTTSIGESEDFETALKTVLKQVCELTDWNMGEVWMPNEADQRLHPSPVWYAKVPERWKHFRAATIQFRLRAGQWLPGRVWQSRL
;
A
#
# COMPACT_ATOMS: atom_id res chain seq x y z
N MET A 1 24.06 17.64 -25.71
CA MET A 1 24.04 16.76 -24.51
C MET A 1 22.68 16.96 -23.89
N GLY A 2 21.76 16.06 -24.17
CA GLY A 2 20.33 16.23 -23.91
C GLY A 2 20.02 16.09 -22.43
N GLU A 3 19.57 17.18 -21.84
CA GLU A 3 18.82 17.15 -20.59
C GLU A 3 17.54 16.37 -20.88
N SER A 4 17.44 15.17 -20.31
CA SER A 4 16.22 14.38 -20.33
C SER A 4 15.17 15.15 -19.55
N GLU A 5 14.32 15.83 -20.31
CA GLU A 5 13.07 16.45 -19.92
C GLU A 5 12.12 15.37 -19.38
N TRP A 6 12.27 15.04 -18.10
CA TRP A 6 11.40 14.11 -17.40
C TRP A 6 10.05 14.77 -17.14
N SER A 7 9.12 14.62 -18.10
CA SER A 7 7.72 15.03 -17.96
C SER A 7 6.98 14.08 -17.01
N PHE A 8 7.05 14.32 -15.69
CA PHE A 8 6.35 13.54 -14.66
C PHE A 8 5.24 14.24 -13.83
N PRO A 9 4.86 15.52 -13.99
CA PRO A 9 3.88 16.11 -13.06
C PRO A 9 2.43 15.69 -13.32
N LEU A 10 2.07 15.27 -14.54
CA LEU A 10 0.67 14.99 -14.90
C LEU A 10 0.18 13.63 -14.36
N GLU A 11 1.00 12.59 -14.40
CA GLU A 11 0.60 11.23 -14.00
C GLU A 11 0.33 11.11 -12.50
N VAL A 12 1.16 11.72 -11.66
CA VAL A 12 0.99 11.69 -10.19
C VAL A 12 -0.22 12.50 -9.76
N THR A 13 -0.48 13.66 -10.39
CA THR A 13 -1.64 14.49 -10.06
C THR A 13 -2.94 13.81 -10.44
N GLN A 14 -2.99 13.19 -11.62
CA GLN A 14 -4.15 12.39 -12.06
C GLN A 14 -4.37 11.17 -11.16
N LEU A 15 -3.30 10.50 -10.74
CA LEU A 15 -3.37 9.41 -9.78
C LEU A 15 -3.94 9.88 -8.44
N LEU A 16 -3.42 10.98 -7.89
CA LEU A 16 -3.91 11.53 -6.63
C LEU A 16 -5.39 11.92 -6.72
N GLN A 17 -5.83 12.53 -7.83
CA GLN A 17 -7.25 12.82 -8.04
C GLN A 17 -8.11 11.56 -8.10
N LEU A 18 -7.69 10.56 -8.89
CA LEU A 18 -8.41 9.28 -9.03
C LEU A 18 -8.57 8.59 -7.68
N LEU A 19 -7.49 8.52 -6.89
CA LEU A 19 -7.49 7.91 -5.56
C LEU A 19 -8.38 8.70 -4.62
N THR A 20 -8.28 10.04 -4.61
CA THR A 20 -9.07 10.89 -3.71
C THR A 20 -10.56 10.77 -4.00
N THR A 21 -10.97 10.77 -5.26
CA THR A 21 -12.37 10.56 -5.66
C THR A 21 -12.84 9.15 -5.29
N SER A 22 -12.05 8.12 -5.60
CA SER A 22 -12.40 6.73 -5.27
C SER A 22 -12.55 6.51 -3.76
N ILE A 23 -11.71 7.17 -2.95
CA ILE A 23 -11.83 7.15 -1.48
C ILE A 23 -13.11 7.86 -1.03
N GLY A 24 -13.41 9.04 -1.60
CA GLY A 24 -14.61 9.82 -1.25
C GLY A 24 -15.94 9.14 -1.61
N GLU A 25 -15.93 8.25 -2.61
CA GLU A 25 -17.08 7.46 -3.06
C GLU A 25 -17.19 6.09 -2.38
N SER A 26 -16.18 5.68 -1.62
CA SER A 26 -16.17 4.37 -0.96
C SER A 26 -17.09 4.34 0.26
N GLU A 27 -17.78 3.22 0.44
CA GLU A 27 -18.72 3.02 1.55
C GLU A 27 -18.03 3.02 2.91
N ASP A 28 -16.79 2.53 2.96
CA ASP A 28 -15.99 2.40 4.16
C ASP A 28 -14.48 2.47 3.88
N PHE A 29 -13.69 2.63 4.94
CA PHE A 29 -12.24 2.76 4.88
C PHE A 29 -11.53 1.53 4.30
N GLU A 30 -12.03 0.32 4.57
CA GLU A 30 -11.46 -0.93 4.06
C GLU A 30 -11.65 -1.03 2.54
N THR A 31 -12.85 -0.72 2.07
CA THR A 31 -13.20 -0.66 0.64
C THR A 31 -12.37 0.40 -0.10
N ALA A 32 -12.18 1.57 0.52
CA ALA A 32 -11.31 2.63 -0.01
C ALA A 32 -9.87 2.16 -0.17
N LEU A 33 -9.28 1.57 0.88
CA LEU A 33 -7.91 1.03 0.86
C LEU A 33 -7.72 -0.04 -0.20
N LYS A 34 -8.70 -0.94 -0.37
CA LYS A 34 -8.64 -2.00 -1.36
C LYS A 34 -8.61 -1.44 -2.78
N THR A 35 -9.43 -0.43 -3.04
CA THR A 35 -9.49 0.26 -4.35
C THR A 35 -8.18 0.96 -4.66
N VAL A 36 -7.67 1.75 -3.72
CA VAL A 36 -6.38 2.45 -3.83
C VAL A 36 -5.24 1.48 -4.07
N LEU A 37 -5.15 0.42 -3.27
CA LEU A 37 -4.07 -0.56 -3.38
C LEU A 37 -4.08 -1.29 -4.72
N LYS A 38 -5.26 -1.65 -5.22
CA LYS A 38 -5.43 -2.25 -6.56
C LYS A 38 -4.92 -1.29 -7.64
N GLN A 39 -5.38 -0.04 -7.63
CA GLN A 39 -5.00 0.96 -8.63
C GLN A 39 -3.48 1.20 -8.63
N VAL A 40 -2.87 1.33 -7.45
CA VAL A 40 -1.40 1.45 -7.34
C VAL A 40 -0.70 0.24 -7.96
N CYS A 41 -1.12 -0.99 -7.63
CA CYS A 41 -0.47 -2.19 -8.18
C CYS A 41 -0.65 -2.32 -9.69
N GLU A 42 -1.78 -1.89 -10.23
CA GLU A 42 -2.04 -1.92 -11.68
C GLU A 42 -1.19 -0.88 -12.42
N LEU A 43 -1.06 0.33 -11.87
CA LEU A 43 -0.29 1.41 -12.47
C LEU A 43 1.22 1.20 -12.39
N THR A 44 1.72 0.67 -11.28
CA THR A 44 3.16 0.41 -11.09
C THR A 44 3.60 -0.95 -11.65
N ASP A 45 2.68 -1.69 -12.24
CA ASP A 45 2.86 -3.08 -12.66
C ASP A 45 3.26 -4.04 -11.51
N TRP A 46 3.07 -3.67 -10.25
CA TRP A 46 3.41 -4.53 -9.12
C TRP A 46 2.52 -5.78 -9.04
N ASN A 47 3.14 -6.91 -8.72
CA ASN A 47 2.45 -8.21 -8.66
C ASN A 47 1.52 -8.34 -7.44
N MET A 48 1.84 -7.63 -6.37
CA MET A 48 1.18 -7.74 -5.07
C MET A 48 1.47 -6.52 -4.20
N GLY A 49 0.54 -6.17 -3.32
CA GLY A 49 0.68 -5.13 -2.31
C GLY A 49 -0.08 -5.48 -1.03
N GLU A 50 0.36 -4.88 0.08
CA GLU A 50 -0.26 -5.03 1.41
C GLU A 50 -0.41 -3.67 2.08
N VAL A 51 -1.48 -3.52 2.86
CA VAL A 51 -1.63 -2.38 3.77
C VAL A 51 -1.12 -2.77 5.15
N TRP A 52 -0.32 -1.90 5.75
CA TRP A 52 0.19 -2.01 7.11
C TRP A 52 -0.25 -0.79 7.90
N MET A 53 -0.82 -1.00 9.10
CA MET A 53 -1.41 0.05 9.92
C MET A 53 -0.86 -0.02 11.35
N PRO A 54 -0.58 1.13 11.98
CA PRO A 54 -0.22 1.16 13.39
C PRO A 54 -1.41 0.73 14.25
N ASN A 55 -1.15 -0.03 15.29
CA ASN A 55 -2.10 -0.38 16.32
C ASN A 55 -1.77 0.41 17.58
N GLU A 56 -2.70 1.25 18.03
CA GLU A 56 -2.50 2.13 19.18
C GLU A 56 -2.40 1.36 20.50
N ALA A 57 -3.07 0.21 20.62
CA ALA A 57 -3.16 -0.55 21.86
C ALA A 57 -1.82 -1.21 22.23
N ASP A 58 -1.05 -1.67 21.26
CA ASP A 58 0.22 -2.38 21.50
C ASP A 58 1.46 -1.70 20.89
N GLN A 59 1.27 -0.53 20.26
CA GLN A 59 2.31 0.28 19.64
C GLN A 59 3.14 -0.52 18.62
N ARG A 60 2.45 -1.33 17.81
CA ARG A 60 3.06 -2.13 16.73
C ARG A 60 2.40 -1.86 15.39
N LEU A 61 3.14 -2.13 14.32
CA LEU A 61 2.64 -2.10 12.95
C LEU A 61 2.09 -3.47 12.57
N HIS A 62 0.81 -3.50 12.20
CA HIS A 62 0.06 -4.70 11.87
C HIS A 62 -0.28 -4.71 10.38
N PRO A 63 -0.22 -5.86 9.72
CA PRO A 63 -0.81 -6.03 8.40
C PRO A 63 -2.34 -5.95 8.53
N SER A 64 -2.95 -5.07 7.74
CA SER A 64 -4.41 -4.98 7.56
C SER A 64 -4.93 -6.23 6.85
N PRO A 65 -6.20 -6.64 7.00
CA PRO A 65 -6.83 -7.65 6.15
C PRO A 65 -6.80 -7.31 4.66
N VAL A 66 -6.69 -6.02 4.31
CA VAL A 66 -6.62 -5.54 2.92
C VAL A 66 -5.27 -5.87 2.27
N TRP A 67 -5.36 -6.52 1.11
CA TRP A 67 -4.23 -6.81 0.24
C TRP A 67 -4.73 -6.97 -1.20
N TYR A 68 -3.81 -6.88 -2.16
CA TYR A 68 -4.10 -7.11 -3.58
C TYR A 68 -2.98 -7.92 -4.20
N ALA A 69 -3.32 -8.81 -5.13
CA ALA A 69 -2.36 -9.51 -5.97
C ALA A 69 -2.99 -9.79 -7.34
N LYS A 70 -2.20 -9.65 -8.40
CA LYS A 70 -2.63 -9.96 -9.77
C LYS A 70 -2.97 -11.44 -9.94
N VAL A 71 -2.21 -12.31 -9.28
CA VAL A 71 -2.42 -13.77 -9.25
C VAL A 71 -2.45 -14.23 -7.79
N PRO A 72 -3.61 -14.16 -7.11
CA PRO A 72 -3.71 -14.42 -5.66
C PRO A 72 -3.14 -15.78 -5.23
N GLU A 73 -3.36 -16.83 -6.01
CA GLU A 73 -2.87 -18.19 -5.72
C GLU A 73 -1.34 -18.28 -5.60
N ARG A 74 -0.61 -17.44 -6.34
CA ARG A 74 0.86 -17.39 -6.28
C ARG A 74 1.36 -16.76 -4.98
N TRP A 75 0.56 -15.86 -4.38
CA TRP A 75 0.96 -15.05 -3.23
C TRP A 75 0.29 -15.47 -1.91
N LYS A 76 -0.64 -16.44 -1.94
CA LYS A 76 -1.40 -16.88 -0.74
C LYS A 76 -0.50 -17.30 0.43
N HIS A 77 0.60 -18.01 0.16
CA HIS A 77 1.53 -18.44 1.21
C HIS A 77 2.30 -17.26 1.80
N PHE A 78 2.73 -16.33 0.95
CA PHE A 78 3.38 -15.10 1.39
C PHE A 78 2.43 -14.29 2.27
N ARG A 79 1.19 -14.10 1.81
CA ARG A 79 0.14 -13.41 2.56
C ARG A 79 -0.18 -14.09 3.89
N ALA A 80 -0.27 -15.41 3.91
CA ALA A 80 -0.53 -16.17 5.12
C ALA A 80 0.61 -16.03 6.15
N ALA A 81 1.86 -15.88 5.69
CA ALA A 81 2.98 -15.62 6.57
C ALA A 81 3.00 -14.17 7.08
N THR A 82 2.80 -13.19 6.20
CA THR A 82 2.87 -11.76 6.55
C THR A 82 1.76 -11.35 7.50
N ILE A 83 0.52 -11.82 7.33
CA ILE A 83 -0.65 -11.41 8.15
C ILE A 83 -0.47 -11.70 9.66
N GLN A 84 0.43 -12.62 10.00
CA GLN A 84 0.75 -12.98 11.39
C GLN A 84 1.74 -12.00 12.05
N PHE A 85 2.38 -11.12 11.29
CA PHE A 85 3.42 -10.24 11.82
C PHE A 85 2.86 -9.11 12.67
N ARG A 86 3.63 -8.74 13.70
CA ARG A 86 3.35 -7.64 14.63
C ARG A 86 4.66 -6.90 14.86
N LEU A 87 4.96 -5.94 14.00
CA LEU A 87 6.29 -5.35 13.87
C LEU A 87 6.47 -4.17 14.83
N ARG A 88 7.63 -4.09 15.49
CA ARG A 88 8.07 -2.86 16.16
C ARG A 88 8.63 -1.87 15.12
N ALA A 89 8.68 -0.59 15.49
CA ALA A 89 9.43 0.41 14.73
C ALA A 89 10.89 -0.07 14.50
N GLY A 90 11.38 0.11 13.28
CA GLY A 90 12.72 -0.31 12.84
C GLY A 90 12.81 -1.79 12.43
N GLN A 91 11.79 -2.60 12.70
CA GLN A 91 11.81 -4.04 12.38
C GLN A 91 11.31 -4.29 10.95
N TRP A 92 12.08 -5.03 10.17
CA TRP A 92 11.73 -5.37 8.78
C TRP A 92 11.48 -4.13 7.90
N LEU A 93 11.13 -4.35 6.63
CA LEU A 93 10.88 -3.24 5.70
C LEU A 93 9.73 -2.32 6.17
N PRO A 94 8.51 -2.83 6.47
CA PRO A 94 7.42 -1.96 6.91
C PRO A 94 7.71 -1.23 8.22
N GLY A 95 8.34 -1.88 9.20
CA GLY A 95 8.67 -1.24 10.47
C GLY A 95 9.77 -0.19 10.36
N ARG A 96 10.74 -0.33 9.44
CA ARG A 96 11.72 0.73 9.15
C ARG A 96 11.08 1.96 8.50
N VAL A 97 10.17 1.76 7.55
CA VAL A 97 9.40 2.87 6.96
C VAL A 97 8.55 3.56 8.02
N TRP A 98 7.95 2.79 8.92
CA TRP A 98 7.18 3.37 10.02
C TRP A 98 8.04 4.19 10.98
N GLN A 99 9.24 3.69 11.33
CA GLN A 99 10.18 4.42 12.20
C GLN A 99 10.62 5.77 11.64
N SER A 100 10.75 5.93 10.32
CA SER A 100 11.13 7.21 9.72
C SER A 100 10.01 8.25 9.71
N ARG A 101 8.83 7.88 10.20
CA ARG A 101 7.64 8.76 10.34
C ARG A 101 7.23 8.98 11.81
N LEU A 102 7.93 8.34 12.76
CA LEU A 102 7.85 8.63 14.19
C LEU A 102 8.73 9.85 14.51
#